data_AF-A0A258KRB8-F1
#
_entry.id   AF-A0A258KRB8-F1
#
_cell.length_a   1.000
_cell.length_b   1.000
_cell.length_c   1.000
_cell.angle_alpha   90.00
_cell.angle_beta   90.00
_cell.angle_gamma   90.00
#
_symmetry.space_group_name_H-M   'P 1'
#
loop_
_entity.id
_entity.type
_entity.pdbx_description
1 polymer ?
#
loop_
_entity_poly.entity_id
_entity_poly.type
_entity_poly.pdbx_seq_one_letter_code
_entity_poly.pdbx_strand_id
1 'polypeptide(L)'
;MTSAVEANCDGLVGPTHSYVGLSPGNLASQKNAGEVSNPRGAALEGLGKMRKLADWGLPQFALPPHERPDISLLKSLGFSGS
;
A
#
# COMPACT_ATOMS: atom_id res chain seq x y z
N MET A 1 -9.61 -10.76 34.28
CA MET A 1 -8.72 -9.81 33.56
C MET A 1 -8.76 -10.20 32.11
N THR A 2 -9.08 -9.28 31.20
CA THR A 2 -9.01 -9.52 29.76
C THR A 2 -7.55 -9.36 29.33
N SER A 3 -6.97 -10.37 28.71
CA SER A 3 -5.62 -10.29 28.15
C SER A 3 -5.68 -9.61 26.79
N ALA A 4 -4.86 -8.60 26.56
CA ALA A 4 -4.65 -8.00 25.24
C ALA A 4 -3.37 -8.57 24.63
N VAL A 5 -3.34 -8.67 23.30
CA VAL A 5 -2.18 -9.12 22.52
C VAL A 5 -1.99 -8.12 21.38
N GLU A 6 -0.74 -7.77 21.09
CA GLU A 6 -0.40 -6.95 19.92
C GLU A 6 -0.65 -7.73 18.64
N ALA A 7 -1.22 -7.07 17.64
CA ALA A 7 -1.46 -7.64 16.33
C ALA A 7 -0.90 -6.73 15.25
N ASN A 8 -0.30 -7.33 14.22
CA ASN A 8 0.15 -6.62 13.04
C ASN A 8 -1.01 -6.47 12.05
N CYS A 9 -1.25 -5.24 11.60
CA CYS A 9 -2.23 -4.94 10.55
C CYS A 9 -1.49 -4.26 9.40
N ASP A 10 -1.23 -5.03 8.34
CA ASP A 10 -0.39 -4.57 7.25
C ASP A 10 -1.21 -4.14 6.03
N GLY A 11 -0.79 -3.06 5.37
CA GLY A 11 -1.40 -2.61 4.12
C GLY A 11 -1.02 -3.53 2.95
N LEU A 12 -2.02 -4.07 2.25
CA LEU A 12 -1.80 -4.75 0.98
C LEU A 12 -1.50 -3.71 -0.11
N VAL A 13 -0.38 -3.88 -0.80
CA VAL A 13 0.02 -2.98 -1.89
C VAL A 13 -1.00 -3.06 -3.03
N GLY A 14 -1.50 -1.89 -3.44
CA GLY A 14 -2.49 -1.77 -4.51
C GLY A 14 -1.91 -1.90 -5.92
N PRO A 15 -2.76 -2.18 -6.92
CA PRO A 15 -2.33 -2.42 -8.30
C PRO A 15 -1.72 -1.18 -8.98
N THR A 16 -2.00 0.03 -8.47
CA THR A 16 -1.47 1.30 -8.99
C THR A 16 -0.21 1.78 -8.26
N HIS A 17 0.47 0.91 -7.51
CA HIS A 17 1.76 1.24 -6.89
C HIS A 17 2.75 1.77 -7.94
N SER A 18 3.34 2.93 -7.68
CA SER A 18 4.20 3.63 -8.64
C SER A 18 5.15 4.60 -7.93
N TYR A 19 6.23 5.00 -8.62
CA TYR A 19 7.22 5.93 -8.11
C TYR A 19 7.04 7.32 -8.73
N VAL A 20 6.10 8.10 -8.20
CA VAL A 20 5.75 9.43 -8.77
C VAL A 20 6.53 10.59 -8.15
N GLY A 21 7.16 10.40 -6.98
CA GLY A 21 7.93 11.46 -6.32
C GLY A 21 7.11 12.53 -5.60
N LEU A 22 5.84 12.24 -5.26
CA LEU A 22 4.88 13.22 -4.70
C LEU A 22 5.07 13.53 -3.20
N SER A 23 6.16 13.08 -2.56
CA SER A 23 6.39 13.25 -1.12
C SER A 23 7.63 14.12 -0.84
N PRO A 24 7.49 15.46 -0.78
CA PRO A 24 8.59 16.35 -0.43
C PRO A 24 9.24 15.98 0.91
N GLY A 25 10.57 15.91 0.94
CA GLY A 25 11.35 15.50 2.13
C GLY A 25 11.58 13.99 2.25
N ASN A 26 10.83 13.17 1.50
CA ASN A 26 11.13 11.74 1.39
C ASN A 26 12.17 11.51 0.29
N LEU A 27 13.44 11.38 0.69
CA LEU A 27 14.56 11.17 -0.22
C LEU A 27 14.39 9.91 -1.10
N ALA A 28 13.78 8.84 -0.60
CA ALA A 28 13.56 7.63 -1.39
C ALA A 28 12.48 7.85 -2.46
N SER A 29 11.41 8.58 -2.14
CA SER A 29 10.36 8.94 -3.11
C SER A 29 10.92 9.84 -4.23
N GLN A 30 11.72 10.85 -3.86
CA GLN A 30 12.32 11.79 -4.81
C GLN A 30 13.37 11.12 -5.71
N LYS A 31 14.23 10.28 -5.14
CA LYS A 31 15.32 9.61 -5.90
C LYS A 31 14.82 8.61 -6.93
N ASN A 32 13.70 7.94 -6.67
CA ASN A 32 13.14 6.93 -7.57
C ASN A 32 12.02 7.48 -8.46
N ALA A 33 11.79 8.79 -8.46
CA ALA A 33 10.70 9.40 -9.21
C ALA A 33 10.84 9.12 -10.73
N GLY A 34 9.77 8.61 -11.34
CA GLY A 34 9.73 8.26 -12.77
C GLY A 34 10.17 6.83 -13.10
N GLU A 35 10.75 6.10 -12.14
CA GLU A 35 11.18 4.72 -12.36
C GLU A 35 10.01 3.75 -12.53
N VAL A 36 10.26 2.64 -13.23
CA VAL A 36 9.26 1.59 -13.45
C VAL A 36 9.02 0.81 -12.15
N SER A 37 7.77 0.75 -11.72
CA SER A 37 7.34 -0.05 -10.57
C SER A 37 6.90 -1.47 -10.97
N ASN A 38 6.99 -2.41 -10.02
CA ASN A 38 6.41 -3.76 -10.14
C ASN A 38 5.33 -3.97 -9.05
N PRO A 39 4.06 -3.56 -9.28
CA PRO A 39 3.00 -3.65 -8.27
C PRO A 39 2.78 -5.07 -7.74
N ARG A 40 2.82 -6.06 -8.64
CA ARG A 40 2.67 -7.47 -8.26
C ARG A 40 3.84 -7.93 -7.38
N GLY A 41 5.07 -7.56 -7.74
CA GLY A 41 6.26 -7.83 -6.93
C GLY A 41 6.14 -7.25 -5.53
N ALA A 42 5.82 -5.95 -5.43
CA ALA A 42 5.64 -5.27 -4.15
C ALA A 42 4.54 -5.90 -3.28
N ALA A 43 3.42 -6.32 -3.88
CA ALA A 43 2.37 -7.04 -3.17
C ALA A 43 2.84 -8.41 -2.65
N LEU A 44 3.58 -9.17 -3.48
CA LEU A 44 4.11 -10.48 -3.09
C LEU A 44 5.18 -10.38 -1.98
N GLU A 45 6.03 -9.35 -2.01
CA GLU A 45 6.99 -9.07 -0.94
C GLU A 45 6.27 -8.79 0.39
N GLY A 46 5.24 -7.94 0.36
CA GLY A 46 4.40 -7.66 1.53
C GLY A 46 3.71 -8.91 2.08
N LEU A 47 3.07 -9.70 1.21
CA LEU A 47 2.42 -10.96 1.59
C LEU A 47 3.42 -11.98 2.15
N GLY A 48 4.61 -12.07 1.58
CA GLY A 48 5.68 -12.94 2.07
C GLY A 48 6.08 -12.59 3.50
N LYS A 49 6.24 -11.29 3.79
CA LYS A 49 6.49 -10.80 5.16
C LYS A 49 5.34 -11.14 6.11
N MET A 50 4.10 -10.79 5.74
CA MET A 50 2.92 -11.07 6.58
C MET A 50 2.82 -12.56 6.91
N ARG A 51 2.99 -13.42 5.90
CA ARG A 51 2.96 -14.87 6.06
C ARG A 51 4.05 -15.35 7.03
N LYS A 52 5.27 -14.81 6.90
CA LYS A 52 6.40 -15.17 7.77
C LYS A 52 6.13 -14.86 9.24
N LEU A 53 5.55 -13.69 9.53
CA LEU A 53 5.19 -13.29 10.90
C LEU A 53 4.03 -14.14 11.46
N ALA A 54 3.02 -14.42 10.64
CA ALA A 54 1.94 -15.33 11.01
C ALA A 54 2.45 -16.74 11.32
N ASP A 55 3.38 -17.27 10.52
CA ASP A 55 4.01 -18.57 10.74
C ASP A 55 4.84 -18.61 12.04
N TRP A 56 5.31 -17.46 12.53
CA TRP A 56 5.95 -17.32 13.86
C TRP A 56 4.97 -17.19 15.02
N GLY A 57 3.66 -17.24 14.75
CA GLY A 57 2.61 -17.18 15.77
C GLY A 57 2.18 -15.77 16.15
N LEU A 58 2.62 -14.73 15.43
CA LEU A 58 2.15 -13.36 15.64
C LEU A 58 0.77 -13.17 14.99
N PRO A 59 -0.22 -12.59 15.71
CA PRO A 59 -1.49 -12.21 15.09
C PRO A 59 -1.26 -11.25 13.92
N GLN A 60 -1.75 -11.62 12.74
CA GLN A 60 -1.48 -10.90 11.50
C GLN A 60 -2.78 -10.69 10.71
N PHE A 61 -3.04 -9.45 10.33
CA PHE A 61 -4.17 -9.03 9.52
C PHE A 61 -3.68 -8.26 8.29
N ALA A 62 -4.51 -8.22 7.26
CA ALA A 62 -4.28 -7.46 6.04
C ALA A 62 -5.36 -6.40 5.85
N LEU A 63 -4.96 -5.18 5.54
CA LEU A 63 -5.82 -4.07 5.17
C LEU A 63 -5.86 -3.97 3.63
N PRO A 64 -7.04 -3.96 3.00
CA PRO A 64 -7.15 -3.90 1.55
C PRO A 64 -6.65 -2.55 1.00
N PRO A 65 -6.20 -2.49 -0.27
CA PRO A 65 -5.87 -1.24 -0.91
C PRO A 65 -7.12 -0.40 -1.16
N HIS A 66 -6.92 0.90 -1.38
CA HIS A 66 -8.00 1.81 -1.75
C HIS A 66 -8.34 1.67 -3.24
N GLU A 67 -9.53 2.15 -3.63
CA GLU A 67 -9.88 2.36 -5.04
C GLU A 67 -8.90 3.32 -5.70
N ARG A 68 -8.27 2.88 -6.79
CA ARG A 68 -7.37 3.69 -7.61
C ARG A 68 -7.52 3.26 -9.08
N PRO A 69 -7.62 4.19 -10.05
CA PRO A 69 -7.63 5.66 -9.90
C PRO A 69 -8.85 6.19 -9.14
N ASP A 70 -8.69 7.29 -8.40
CA ASP A 70 -9.81 7.93 -7.69
C ASP A 70 -10.59 8.84 -8.64
N ILE A 71 -11.57 8.27 -9.33
CA ILE A 71 -12.40 9.00 -10.31
C ILE A 71 -13.27 10.06 -9.64
N SER A 72 -13.68 9.82 -8.40
CA SER A 72 -14.48 10.77 -7.62
C SER A 72 -13.71 12.07 -7.35
N LEU A 73 -12.42 11.96 -7.03
CA LEU A 73 -11.52 13.12 -6.90
C LEU A 73 -11.38 13.87 -8.23
N LEU A 74 -11.22 13.17 -9.35
CA LEU A 74 -11.14 13.85 -10.65
C LEU A 74 -12.43 14.61 -10.96
N LYS A 75 -13.60 14.02 -10.68
CA LYS A 75 -14.88 14.71 -10.87
C LYS A 75 -15.02 15.95 -9.99
N SER A 76 -14.55 15.91 -8.74
CA SER A 76 -14.60 17.08 -7.85
C SER A 76 -13.67 18.21 -8.30
N LEU A 77 -12.63 17.91 -9.10
CA LEU A 77 -11.74 18.90 -9.72
C LEU A 77 -12.28 19.48 -11.04
N GLY A 78 -13.50 19.12 -11.45
CA GLY A 78 -14.16 19.68 -12.64
C GLY A 78 -14.04 18.84 -13.90
N PHE A 79 -13.45 17.64 -13.83
CA PHE A 79 -13.45 16.70 -14.94
C PHE A 79 -14.84 16.02 -15.06
N SER A 80 -15.35 15.86 -16.28
CA SER A 80 -16.67 15.26 -16.53
C SER A 80 -16.58 14.14 -17.57
N GLY A 81 -17.55 13.22 -17.54
CA GLY A 81 -17.61 12.08 -18.47
C GLY A 81 -17.73 10.75 -17.75
N SER A 82 -17.74 9.68 -18.55
CA SER A 82 -17.68 8.28 -18.13
C SER A 82 -16.27 7.74 -18.27
#